data_AF-A0A3C0UMJ1-F1
#
_entry.id   AF-A0A3C0UMJ1-F1
#
_cell.length_a   1.000
_cell.length_b   1.000
_cell.length_c   1.000
_cell.angle_alpha   90.00
_cell.angle_beta   90.00
_cell.angle_gamma   90.00
#
_symmetry.space_group_name_H-M   'P 1'
#
loop_
_entity.id
_entity.type
_entity.pdbx_description
1 polymer ?
#
loop_
_entity_poly.entity_id
_entity_poly.type
_entity_poly.pdbx_seq_one_letter_code
_entity_poly.pdbx_strand_id
1 'polypeptide(L)'
;MTSKVAYRFYPSLLNTYSRFLQGKISEQEVLDRINRVPIPQTEAQFRGVSFEDAVLKKIGEEQFDPQIIATVRQKLPSPIVKTQAYCQYQVGDVIIYGFVDVLGRKEAVDIKTTSHYETQRFLQ
;
A
#
# COMPACT_ATOMS: atom_id res chain seq x y z
N MET A 1 1.18 29.27 8.48
CA MET A 1 -0.29 29.19 8.51
C MET A 1 -0.69 28.04 7.61
N THR A 2 -1.43 27.05 8.10
CA THR A 2 -1.96 25.98 7.25
C THR A 2 -3.00 26.58 6.31
N SER A 3 -2.72 26.55 5.00
CA SER A 3 -3.68 26.95 3.97
C SER A 3 -4.95 26.11 4.07
N LYS A 4 -6.09 26.70 3.69
CA LYS A 4 -7.36 25.97 3.61
C LYS A 4 -7.20 24.79 2.64
N VAL A 5 -7.60 23.60 3.08
CA VAL A 5 -7.56 22.39 2.24
C VAL A 5 -8.67 22.47 1.20
N ALA A 6 -8.30 22.42 -0.07
CA ALA A 6 -9.21 22.35 -1.21
C ALA A 6 -9.27 20.94 -1.81
N TYR A 7 -8.17 20.19 -1.75
CA TYR A 7 -8.05 18.89 -2.43
C TYR A 7 -7.57 17.77 -1.49
N ARG A 8 -8.08 16.55 -1.68
CA ARG A 8 -7.68 15.36 -0.92
C ARG A 8 -7.33 14.23 -1.90
N PHE A 9 -6.08 13.78 -1.90
CA PHE A 9 -5.62 12.73 -2.79
C PHE A 9 -5.15 11.50 -2.03
N TYR A 10 -5.62 10.35 -2.50
CA TYR A 10 -5.08 9.05 -2.14
C TYR A 10 -4.02 8.65 -3.20
N PRO A 11 -2.80 8.23 -2.84
CA PRO A 11 -1.73 7.96 -3.80
C PRO A 11 -2.11 7.03 -4.96
N SER A 12 -2.91 5.99 -4.70
CA SER A 12 -3.36 5.08 -5.76
C SER A 12 -4.33 5.73 -6.75
N LEU A 13 -5.05 6.80 -6.37
CA LEU A 13 -5.87 7.59 -7.29
C LEU A 13 -5.00 8.43 -8.24
N LEU A 14 -3.87 8.96 -7.78
CA LEU A 14 -2.92 9.66 -8.64
C LEU A 14 -2.33 8.71 -9.71
N ASN A 15 -1.91 7.52 -9.29
CA ASN A 15 -1.43 6.50 -10.24
C ASN A 15 -2.54 6.06 -11.22
N THR A 16 -3.77 5.92 -10.72
CA THR A 16 -4.94 5.62 -11.55
C THR A 16 -5.17 6.69 -12.61
N TYR A 17 -5.15 7.97 -12.23
CA TYR A 17 -5.33 9.08 -13.16
C TYR A 17 -4.20 9.13 -14.21
N SER A 18 -2.95 8.90 -13.81
CA SER A 18 -1.84 8.79 -14.77
C SER A 18 -2.04 7.67 -15.79
N ARG A 19 -2.60 6.53 -15.39
CA ARG A 19 -2.91 5.43 -16.30
C ARG A 19 -4.04 5.77 -17.27
N PHE A 20 -5.04 6.51 -16.81
CA PHE A 20 -6.13 7.01 -17.67
C PHE A 20 -5.61 7.95 -18.75
N LEU A 21 -4.75 8.91 -18.40
CA LEU A 21 -4.12 9.81 -19.37
C LEU A 21 -3.27 9.07 -20.42
N GLN A 22 -2.76 7.88 -20.08
CA GLN A 22 -2.03 7.00 -20.99
C GLN A 22 -2.95 6.08 -21.82
N GLY A 23 -4.27 6.19 -21.69
CA GLY A 23 -5.25 5.31 -22.36
C GLY A 23 -5.24 3.87 -21.86
N LYS A 24 -4.64 3.59 -20.70
CA LYS A 24 -4.49 2.22 -20.15
C LYS A 24 -5.69 1.73 -19.36
N ILE A 25 -6.61 2.63 -19.03
CA ILE A 25 -7.90 2.35 -18.37
C ILE A 25 -8.93 3.35 -18.90
N SER A 26 -10.20 2.97 -18.86
CA SER A 26 -11.34 3.80 -19.27
C SER A 26 -11.66 4.89 -18.24
N GLU A 27 -12.44 5.89 -18.65
CA GLU A 27 -12.99 6.92 -17.76
C GLU A 27 -13.84 6.30 -16.64
N GLN A 28 -14.68 5.32 -16.97
CA GLN A 28 -15.51 4.62 -16.00
C GLN A 28 -14.67 3.91 -14.92
N GLU A 29 -13.56 3.27 -15.30
CA GLU A 29 -12.65 2.65 -14.33
C GLU A 29 -12.00 3.65 -13.37
N VAL A 30 -11.77 4.90 -13.80
CA VAL A 30 -11.30 5.97 -12.91
C VAL A 30 -12.39 6.35 -11.91
N LEU A 31 -13.61 6.56 -12.40
CA LEU A 31 -14.77 6.92 -11.58
C LEU A 31 -15.07 5.84 -10.53
N ASP A 32 -15.03 4.57 -10.93
CA ASP A 32 -15.26 3.42 -10.04
C ASP A 32 -14.23 3.38 -8.90
N ARG A 33 -12.96 3.69 -9.20
CA ARG A 33 -11.90 3.76 -8.18
C ARG A 33 -12.06 4.95 -7.24
N ILE A 34 -12.49 6.10 -7.74
CA ILE A 34 -12.83 7.28 -6.91
C ILE A 34 -13.98 6.92 -5.98
N ASN A 35 -15.02 6.28 -6.50
CA ASN A 35 -16.22 5.88 -5.77
C ASN A 35 -16.05 4.60 -4.92
N ARG A 36 -14.85 4.00 -4.92
CA ARG A 36 -14.53 2.77 -4.17
C ARG A 36 -15.48 1.62 -4.48
N VAL A 37 -15.93 1.50 -5.73
CA VAL A 37 -16.70 0.35 -6.21
C VAL A 37 -15.84 -0.91 -5.99
N PRO A 38 -16.36 -1.98 -5.38
CA PRO A 38 -15.60 -3.21 -5.18
C PRO A 38 -15.12 -3.78 -6.52
N ILE A 39 -13.80 -4.00 -6.64
CA ILE A 39 -13.17 -4.61 -7.81
C ILE A 39 -12.68 -5.99 -7.39
N PRO A 40 -12.95 -7.06 -8.16
CA PRO A 40 -12.34 -8.36 -7.92
C PRO A 40 -10.83 -8.23 -7.82
N GLN A 41 -10.25 -8.84 -6.79
CA GLN A 41 -8.80 -8.86 -6.65
C GLN A 41 -8.20 -9.74 -7.75
N THR A 42 -7.10 -9.28 -8.34
CA THR A 42 -6.26 -10.16 -9.15
C THR A 42 -5.55 -11.17 -8.25
N GLU A 43 -5.11 -12.30 -8.79
CA GLU A 43 -4.35 -13.30 -8.01
C GLU A 43 -3.13 -12.69 -7.33
N ALA A 44 -2.45 -11.75 -7.98
CA ALA A 44 -1.30 -11.05 -7.40
C ALA A 44 -1.69 -10.18 -6.21
N GLN A 45 -2.82 -9.47 -6.28
CA GLN A 45 -3.34 -8.68 -5.16
C GLN A 45 -3.74 -9.59 -4.00
N PHE A 46 -4.42 -10.71 -4.30
CA PHE A 46 -4.80 -11.69 -3.29
C PHE A 46 -3.56 -12.26 -2.58
N ARG A 47 -2.54 -12.71 -3.33
CA ARG A 47 -1.28 -13.20 -2.74
C ARG A 47 -0.61 -12.17 -1.83
N GLY A 48 -0.61 -10.90 -2.21
CA GLY A 48 -0.06 -9.81 -1.41
C GLY A 48 -0.79 -9.66 -0.06
N VAL A 49 -2.13 -9.60 -0.10
CA VAL A 49 -2.96 -9.48 1.12
C VAL A 49 -2.80 -10.70 2.01
N SER A 50 -2.85 -11.91 1.45
CA SER A 50 -2.69 -13.16 2.21
C SER A 50 -1.32 -13.24 2.90
N PHE A 51 -0.26 -12.74 2.25
CA PHE A 51 1.07 -12.70 2.86
C PHE A 51 1.16 -11.69 4.01
N GLU A 52 0.54 -10.52 3.88
CA GLU A 52 0.46 -9.54 4.95
C GLU A 52 -0.28 -10.11 6.18
N ASP A 53 -1.40 -10.81 5.96
CA ASP A 53 -2.16 -11.50 7.00
C ASP A 53 -1.36 -12.62 7.67
N ALA A 54 -0.60 -13.41 6.91
CA ALA A 54 0.29 -14.42 7.47
C ALA A 54 1.36 -13.78 8.36
N VAL A 55 2.03 -12.74 7.88
CA VAL A 55 3.11 -12.07 8.62
C VAL A 55 2.59 -11.39 9.89
N LEU A 56 1.51 -10.62 9.82
CA LEU A 56 1.05 -9.75 10.90
C LEU A 56 0.01 -10.40 11.82
N LYS A 57 -0.90 -11.21 11.26
CA LYS A 57 -2.04 -11.78 11.99
C LYS A 57 -1.91 -13.28 12.27
N LYS A 58 -0.88 -13.93 11.71
CA LYS A 58 -0.66 -15.39 11.80
C LYS A 58 -1.80 -16.20 11.16
N ILE A 59 -2.39 -15.67 10.09
CA ILE A 59 -3.47 -16.32 9.35
C ILE A 59 -2.90 -16.84 8.02
N GLY A 60 -3.11 -18.13 7.71
CA GLY A 60 -2.68 -18.70 6.44
C GLY A 60 -1.16 -18.90 6.31
N GLU A 61 -0.44 -19.02 7.43
CA GLU A 61 1.03 -19.17 7.43
C GLU A 61 1.49 -20.43 6.69
N GLU A 62 0.68 -21.48 6.69
CA GLU A 62 0.96 -22.75 6.02
C GLU A 62 1.09 -22.64 4.50
N GLN A 63 0.63 -21.52 3.92
CA GLN A 63 0.72 -21.25 2.48
C GLN A 63 2.08 -20.69 2.06
N PHE A 64 2.95 -20.36 3.02
CA PHE A 64 4.23 -19.70 2.77
C PHE A 64 5.38 -20.45 3.44
N ASP A 65 6.59 -20.26 2.89
CA ASP A 65 7.80 -20.80 3.51
C ASP A 65 7.98 -20.21 4.93
N PRO A 66 8.04 -21.05 5.99
CA PRO A 66 8.22 -20.59 7.36
C PRO A 66 9.47 -19.72 7.56
N GLN A 67 10.55 -19.97 6.81
CA GLN A 67 11.77 -19.17 6.88
C GLN A 67 11.56 -17.76 6.34
N ILE A 68 10.76 -17.60 5.29
CA ILE A 68 10.40 -16.29 4.74
C ILE A 68 9.57 -15.52 5.77
N ILE A 69 8.54 -16.14 6.35
CA ILE A 69 7.70 -15.51 7.39
C ILE A 69 8.55 -15.08 8.58
N ALA A 70 9.44 -15.95 9.06
CA ALA A 70 10.36 -15.62 10.16
C ALA A 70 11.30 -14.45 9.81
N THR A 71 11.86 -14.45 8.61
CA THR A 71 12.77 -13.39 8.14
C THR A 71 12.08 -12.04 8.05
N VAL A 72 10.86 -11.99 7.51
CA VAL A 72 10.10 -10.74 7.41
C VAL A 72 9.74 -10.23 8.80
N ARG A 73 9.29 -11.10 9.72
CA ARG A 73 8.99 -10.72 11.10
C ARG A 73 10.18 -10.14 11.85
N GLN A 74 11.38 -10.68 11.61
CA GLN A 74 12.62 -10.12 12.18
C GLN A 74 12.95 -8.72 11.66
N LYS A 75 12.47 -8.37 10.47
CA LYS A 75 12.64 -7.04 9.85
C LYS A 75 11.52 -6.07 10.21
N LEU A 76 10.44 -6.53 10.86
CA LEU A 76 9.37 -5.63 11.28
C LEU A 76 9.84 -4.73 12.43
N PRO A 77 9.24 -3.52 12.56
CA PRO A 77 9.56 -2.63 13.65
C PRO A 77 9.24 -3.28 15.00
N SER A 78 10.11 -3.06 16.00
CA SER A 78 9.88 -3.51 17.37
C SER A 78 10.02 -2.33 18.34
N PRO A 79 8.92 -1.86 18.99
CA PRO A 79 7.55 -2.35 18.86
C PRO A 79 6.86 -1.87 17.57
N ILE A 80 5.94 -2.68 17.05
CA ILE A 80 4.90 -2.22 16.12
C ILE A 80 4.00 -1.26 16.88
N VAL A 81 3.88 -0.03 16.39
CA VAL A 81 3.02 1.01 16.97
C VAL A 81 1.60 0.84 16.47
N LYS A 82 1.41 0.61 15.16
CA LYS A 82 0.10 0.43 14.53
C LYS A 82 0.24 -0.30 13.21
N THR A 83 -0.71 -1.19 12.90
CA THR A 83 -0.88 -1.76 11.55
C THR A 83 -1.99 -0.99 10.82
N GLN A 84 -1.94 -0.95 9.48
CA GLN A 84 -2.91 -0.22 8.66
C GLN A 84 -3.11 1.21 9.20
N ALA A 85 -1.99 1.91 9.40
CA ALA A 85 -1.95 3.21 10.03
C ALA A 85 -2.35 4.30 9.03
N TYR A 86 -3.45 5.02 9.31
CA TYR A 86 -3.83 6.20 8.56
C TYR A 86 -2.77 7.29 8.74
N CYS A 87 -2.20 7.74 7.63
CA CYS A 87 -1.24 8.82 7.56
C CYS A 87 -1.75 9.90 6.61
N GLN A 88 -1.48 11.16 6.93
CA GLN A 88 -1.76 12.28 6.04
C GLN A 88 -0.67 13.34 6.17
N TYR A 89 -0.46 14.06 5.08
CA TYR A 89 0.43 15.22 5.03
C TYR A 89 -0.19 16.29 4.15
N GLN A 90 -0.04 17.55 4.55
CA GLN A 90 -0.58 18.69 3.82
C GLN A 90 0.56 19.44 3.09
N VAL A 91 0.38 19.64 1.77
CA VAL A 91 1.23 20.48 0.94
C VAL A 91 0.36 21.57 0.33
N GLY A 92 0.53 22.82 0.76
CA GLY A 92 -0.35 23.90 0.32
C GLY A 92 -1.82 23.61 0.66
N ASP A 93 -2.72 23.70 -0.31
CA ASP A 93 -4.16 23.41 -0.19
C ASP A 93 -4.50 21.92 -0.45
N VAL A 94 -3.50 21.06 -0.56
CA VAL A 94 -3.65 19.64 -0.86
C VAL A 94 -3.33 18.78 0.37
N ILE A 95 -4.23 17.86 0.72
CA ILE A 95 -3.94 16.73 1.63
C ILE A 95 -3.62 15.48 0.79
N ILE A 96 -2.46 14.88 1.05
CA ILE A 96 -2.12 13.53 0.61
C ILE A 96 -2.34 12.61 1.80
N TYR A 97 -3.11 11.54 1.62
CA TYR A 97 -3.42 10.61 2.71
C TYR A 97 -3.44 9.16 2.24
N GLY A 98 -3.18 8.25 3.15
CA GLY A 98 -3.11 6.82 2.86
C GLY A 98 -3.04 5.97 4.11
N PHE A 99 -2.91 4.66 3.90
CA PHE A 99 -2.63 3.70 4.95
C PHE A 99 -1.23 3.12 4.72
N VAL A 100 -0.47 3.00 5.80
CA VAL A 100 0.81 2.30 5.85
C VAL A 100 0.57 0.94 6.50
N ASP A 101 1.12 -0.13 5.91
CA ASP A 101 0.92 -1.50 6.41
C ASP A 101 1.36 -1.65 7.86
N VAL A 102 2.58 -1.18 8.19
CA VAL A 102 3.13 -1.22 9.55
C VAL A 102 3.84 0.09 9.90
N LEU A 103 3.45 0.69 11.01
CA LEU A 103 4.10 1.86 11.58
C LEU A 103 4.88 1.46 12.84
N GLY A 104 6.18 1.75 12.84
CA GLY A 104 7.06 1.69 14.00
C GLY A 104 7.25 3.06 14.66
N ARG A 105 8.12 3.13 15.67
CA ARG A 105 8.42 4.42 16.35
C ARG A 105 9.18 5.42 15.46
N LYS A 106 10.02 4.92 14.56
CA LYS A 106 10.94 5.73 13.74
C LYS A 106 10.89 5.39 12.25
N GLU A 107 10.02 4.46 11.87
CA GLU A 107 10.00 3.89 10.52
C GLU A 107 8.56 3.50 10.12
N ALA A 108 8.33 3.48 8.82
CA ALA A 108 7.14 2.99 8.17
C ALA A 108 7.56 1.83 7.25
N VAL A 109 6.88 0.69 7.35
CA VAL A 109 7.19 -0.51 6.59
C VAL A 109 5.96 -0.85 5.74
N ASP A 110 6.24 -1.04 4.45
CA ASP A 110 5.29 -1.47 3.43
C ASP A 110 5.67 -2.89 3.01
N ILE A 111 4.75 -3.85 3.19
CA ILE A 111 5.02 -5.26 2.93
C ILE A 111 4.62 -5.55 1.49
N LYS A 112 5.56 -6.07 0.71
CA LYS A 112 5.35 -6.36 -0.71
C LYS A 112 5.89 -7.72 -1.07
N THR A 113 5.04 -8.53 -1.69
CA THR A 113 5.43 -9.75 -2.40
C THR A 113 5.78 -9.40 -3.84
N THR A 114 6.82 -10.01 -4.40
CA THR A 114 7.12 -9.93 -5.83
C THR A 114 7.50 -11.30 -6.37
N SER A 115 7.06 -11.62 -7.58
CA SER A 115 7.54 -12.79 -8.33
C SER A 115 8.91 -12.55 -8.98
N HIS A 116 9.36 -11.29 -9.04
CA HIS A 116 10.65 -10.90 -9.60
C HIS A 116 11.22 -9.74 -8.78
N TYR A 117 12.23 -10.04 -7.95
CA TYR A 117 12.97 -9.01 -7.22
C TYR A 117 14.25 -8.68 -7.99
N GLU A 118 14.38 -7.42 -8.37
CA GLU A 118 15.63 -6.86 -8.88
C GLU A 118 16.13 -5.84 -7.87
N THR A 119 17.30 -6.13 -7.27
CA THR A 119 17.99 -5.18 -6.40
C THR A 119 18.23 -3.90 -7.18
N GLN A 120 17.95 -2.74 -6.57
CA GLN A 120 18.14 -1.40 -7.16
C GLN A 120 17.20 -1.00 -8.31
N ARG A 121 16.12 -1.75 -8.59
CA ARG A 121 15.17 -1.45 -9.68
C ARG A 121 14.63 -0.01 -9.71
N PHE A 122 14.55 0.65 -8.54
CA PHE A 122 14.03 2.02 -8.40
C PHE A 122 15.07 3.02 -7.88
N LEU A 123 16.35 2.65 -7.83
CA LEU A 123 17.42 3.64 -7.61
C LEU A 123 17.59 4.42 -8.91
N GLN A 124 17.08 5.66 -8.91
CA GLN A 124 17.40 6.68 -9.91
C GLN A 124 18.60 7.50 -9.46
#